data_AF-A0ABD0P8X4-F1
#
_entry.id   AF-A0ABD0P8X4-F1
#
_cell.length_a   1.000
_cell.length_b   1.000
_cell.length_c   1.000
_cell.angle_alpha   90.00
_cell.angle_beta   90.00
_cell.angle_gamma   90.00
#
_symmetry.space_group_name_H-M   'P 1'
#
loop_
_entity.id
_entity.type
_entity.pdbx_description
1 polymer ?
#
loop_
_entity_poly.entity_id
_entity_poly.type
_entity_poly.pdbx_seq_one_letter_code
_entity_poly.pdbx_strand_id
1 'polypeptide(L)'
;LWMEWPMVAVGLWYGQAYVTDNEQVHFIDGILNAQRYRDEILRPIVVPLIHDHHLMLQHDNARPHVARICTQFLEAENIPVLAWPAYSPDMSPIEHVWDALDCHIRQRVPVPVNIQQLRTAIEEEWTNIPQATINNLINSMGKRCVALRKANGGHTRY
;
A
#
# COMPACT_ATOMS: atom_id res chain seq x y z
N LEU A 1 18.68 -15.24 1.75
CA LEU A 1 17.24 -15.58 1.87
C LEU A 1 16.41 -14.32 1.60
N TRP A 2 16.62 -13.69 0.43
CA TRP A 2 16.12 -12.34 0.09
C TRP A 2 15.65 -12.28 -1.37
N MET A 3 15.13 -13.39 -1.89
CA MET A 3 14.54 -13.47 -3.23
C MET A 3 13.05 -13.76 -3.03
N GLU A 4 12.22 -12.94 -3.66
CA GLU A 4 10.81 -13.23 -3.98
C GLU A 4 9.81 -13.22 -2.81
N TRP A 5 9.52 -12.04 -2.26
CA TRP A 5 8.27 -11.84 -1.51
C TRP A 5 7.27 -11.11 -2.40
N PRO A 6 6.15 -11.75 -2.80
CA PRO A 6 5.00 -11.00 -3.27
C PRO A 6 4.37 -10.34 -2.02
N MET A 7 4.06 -9.06 -2.11
CA MET A 7 3.54 -8.26 -0.98
C MET A 7 2.20 -7.69 -1.38
N VAL A 8 1.25 -7.73 -0.45
CA VAL A 8 0.00 -6.97 -0.54
C VAL A 8 0.21 -5.70 0.28
N ALA A 9 0.23 -4.56 -0.40
CA ALA A 9 0.34 -3.27 0.26
C ALA A 9 -1.05 -2.65 0.39
N VAL A 10 -1.34 -2.14 1.58
CA VAL A 10 -2.57 -1.39 1.83
C VAL A 10 -2.21 0.00 2.32
N GLY A 11 -2.54 1.01 1.52
CA GLY A 11 -2.20 2.42 1.75
C GLY A 11 -3.44 3.30 1.86
N LEU A 12 -3.29 4.44 2.54
CA LEU A 12 -4.30 5.48 2.66
C LEU A 12 -3.82 6.75 1.95
N TRP A 13 -4.49 7.17 0.88
CA TRP A 13 -4.14 8.39 0.13
C TRP A 13 -5.37 9.27 -0.07
N TYR A 14 -5.26 10.57 0.24
CA TYR A 14 -6.38 11.55 0.22
C TYR A 14 -7.69 11.09 0.90
N GLY A 15 -7.61 10.29 1.97
CA GLY A 15 -8.78 9.79 2.69
C GLY A 15 -9.48 8.60 2.04
N GLN A 16 -8.86 7.98 1.03
CA GLN A 16 -9.27 6.74 0.38
C GLN A 16 -8.27 5.65 0.74
N ALA A 17 -8.73 4.43 0.98
CA ALA A 17 -7.83 3.29 1.15
C ALA A 17 -7.77 2.44 -0.11
N TYR A 18 -6.60 1.88 -0.35
CA TYR A 18 -6.26 1.15 -1.56
C TYR A 18 -5.57 -0.14 -1.18
N VAL A 19 -5.93 -1.22 -1.87
CA VAL A 19 -5.26 -2.53 -1.79
C VAL A 19 -4.67 -2.79 -3.16
N THR A 20 -3.45 -3.29 -3.23
CA THR A 20 -2.85 -3.71 -4.49
C THR A 20 -2.20 -5.08 -4.41
N ASP A 21 -2.39 -5.85 -5.47
CA ASP A 21 -1.79 -7.14 -5.79
C ASP A 21 -0.91 -7.08 -7.06
N ASN A 22 -0.40 -5.89 -7.40
CA ASN A 22 0.21 -5.51 -8.69
C ASN A 22 -0.78 -5.28 -9.85
N GLU A 23 -2.04 -5.74 -9.78
CA GLU A 23 -2.93 -5.71 -10.95
C GLU A 23 -4.11 -4.75 -10.81
N GLN A 24 -4.65 -4.54 -9.61
CA GLN A 24 -5.85 -3.71 -9.43
C GLN A 24 -5.73 -2.65 -8.32
N VAL A 25 -6.46 -1.55 -8.52
CA VAL A 25 -6.65 -0.46 -7.56
C VAL A 25 -8.10 -0.45 -7.13
N HIS A 26 -8.36 -0.64 -5.83
CA HIS A 26 -9.71 -0.57 -5.28
C HIS A 26 -9.98 0.84 -4.74
N PHE A 27 -11.08 1.46 -5.18
CA PHE A 27 -11.53 2.76 -4.67
C PHE A 27 -12.53 2.58 -3.53
N ILE A 28 -12.35 3.32 -2.44
CA ILE A 28 -13.22 3.24 -1.26
C ILE A 28 -13.78 4.61 -0.93
N ASP A 29 -15.04 4.83 -1.29
CA ASP A 29 -15.74 6.09 -1.05
C ASP A 29 -15.77 6.52 0.42
N GLY A 30 -15.44 7.79 0.68
CA GLY A 30 -15.53 8.41 2.00
C GLY A 30 -14.43 8.00 2.97
N ILE A 31 -14.58 8.41 4.24
CA ILE A 31 -13.56 8.17 5.27
C ILE A 31 -13.51 6.67 5.61
N LEU A 32 -12.31 6.09 5.49
CA LEU A 32 -12.05 4.74 5.97
C LEU A 32 -11.85 4.73 7.49
N ASN A 33 -12.80 4.15 8.21
CA ASN A 33 -12.65 3.83 9.63
C ASN A 33 -12.20 2.37 9.81
N ALA A 34 -11.85 1.98 11.04
CA ALA A 34 -11.39 0.62 11.34
C ALA A 34 -12.39 -0.48 10.97
N GLN A 35 -13.69 -0.25 11.15
CA GLN A 35 -14.70 -1.25 10.80
C GLN A 35 -14.78 -1.46 9.29
N ARG A 36 -14.81 -0.37 8.52
CA ARG A 36 -14.77 -0.41 7.05
C ARG A 36 -13.47 -1.02 6.55
N TYR A 37 -12.34 -0.71 7.17
CA TYR A 37 -11.06 -1.35 6.85
C TYR A 37 -11.14 -2.87 6.98
N ARG A 38 -11.72 -3.38 8.07
CA ARG A 38 -11.92 -4.82 8.25
C ARG A 38 -12.88 -5.40 7.21
N ASP A 39 -14.04 -4.78 7.03
CA ASP A 39 -15.17 -5.37 6.30
C ASP A 39 -15.07 -5.19 4.77
N GLU A 40 -14.47 -4.11 4.29
CA GLU A 40 -14.35 -3.76 2.87
C GLU A 40 -12.96 -4.07 2.29
N ILE A 41 -11.93 -4.20 3.13
CA ILE A 41 -10.55 -4.45 2.68
C ILE A 41 -10.01 -5.78 3.21
N LEU A 42 -9.86 -5.90 4.53
CA LEU A 42 -9.13 -7.04 5.09
C LEU A 42 -9.81 -8.35 4.75
N ARG A 43 -11.11 -8.45 5.03
CA ARG A 43 -11.88 -9.69 4.81
C ARG A 43 -12.05 -10.06 3.33
N PRO A 44 -12.53 -9.18 2.43
CA PRO A 44 -12.84 -9.60 1.07
C PRO A 44 -11.63 -9.62 0.13
N ILE A 45 -10.56 -8.88 0.43
CA ILE A 45 -9.43 -8.71 -0.51
C ILE A 45 -8.13 -9.29 0.08
N VAL A 46 -7.73 -8.82 1.26
CA VAL A 46 -6.41 -9.16 1.82
C VAL A 46 -6.32 -10.62 2.25
N VAL A 47 -7.33 -11.12 2.99
CA VAL A 47 -7.33 -12.50 3.52
C VAL A 47 -7.24 -13.53 2.38
N PRO A 48 -8.09 -13.50 1.34
CA PRO A 48 -7.98 -14.44 0.21
C PRO A 48 -6.61 -14.39 -0.46
N LEU A 49 -6.14 -13.19 -0.79
CA LEU A 49 -4.89 -12.99 -1.53
C LEU A 49 -3.67 -13.50 -0.75
N ILE A 50 -3.63 -13.28 0.56
CA ILE A 50 -2.56 -13.79 1.42
C ILE A 50 -2.58 -15.31 1.52
N HIS A 51 -3.76 -15.92 1.64
CA HIS A 51 -3.87 -17.37 1.70
C HIS A 51 -3.54 -18.04 0.38
N ASP A 52 -4.00 -17.49 -0.73
CA ASP A 52 -3.82 -18.06 -2.08
C ASP A 52 -2.36 -17.99 -2.54
N HIS A 53 -1.64 -16.93 -2.17
CA HIS A 53 -0.27 -16.70 -2.64
C HIS A 53 0.81 -16.80 -1.56
N HIS A 54 0.43 -17.11 -0.31
CA HIS A 54 1.33 -17.20 0.85
C HIS A 54 2.13 -15.92 1.13
N LEU A 55 1.44 -14.78 1.15
CA LEU A 55 2.05 -13.46 1.26
C LEU A 55 2.15 -12.96 2.69
N MET A 56 2.86 -11.85 2.88
CA MET A 56 2.82 -11.06 4.11
C MET A 56 2.09 -9.75 3.86
N LEU A 57 1.25 -9.35 4.82
CA LEU A 57 0.60 -8.04 4.82
C LEU A 57 1.61 -6.98 5.23
N GLN A 58 1.75 -5.93 4.42
CA GLN A 58 2.40 -4.69 4.86
C GLN A 58 1.38 -3.55 4.83
N HIS A 59 1.25 -2.88 5.97
CA HIS A 59 0.48 -1.65 6.11
C HIS A 59 1.20 -0.69 7.06
N ASP A 60 0.89 0.60 6.96
CA ASP A 60 1.43 1.60 7.87
C ASP A 60 0.68 1.59 9.22
N ASN A 61 1.15 2.42 10.16
CA ASN A 61 0.54 2.53 11.49
C ASN A 61 -0.64 3.51 11.53
N ALA A 62 -1.39 3.68 10.43
CA ALA A 62 -2.58 4.52 10.41
C ALA A 62 -3.62 4.03 11.43
N ARG A 63 -4.43 4.95 11.98
CA ARG A 63 -5.38 4.65 13.06
C ARG A 63 -6.30 3.44 12.76
N PRO A 64 -6.87 3.27 11.54
CA PRO A 64 -7.67 2.09 11.22
C PRO A 64 -6.87 0.78 11.25
N HIS A 65 -5.60 0.80 10.86
CA HIS A 65 -4.76 -0.40 10.72
C HIS A 65 -4.36 -0.98 12.08
N VAL A 66 -4.03 -0.10 13.03
CA VAL A 66 -3.64 -0.48 14.40
C VAL A 66 -4.83 -0.58 15.36
N ALA A 67 -6.05 -0.36 14.87
CA ALA A 67 -7.25 -0.47 15.70
C ALA A 67 -7.43 -1.93 16.16
N ARG A 68 -7.83 -2.11 17.43
CA ARG A 68 -8.00 -3.44 18.05
C ARG A 68 -8.88 -4.38 17.23
N ILE A 69 -9.92 -3.85 16.59
CA ILE A 69 -10.84 -4.62 15.75
C ILE A 69 -10.17 -5.22 14.51
N CYS A 70 -9.14 -4.55 13.99
CA CYS A 70 -8.38 -4.96 12.82
C CYS A 70 -7.23 -5.88 13.22
N THR A 71 -6.48 -5.54 14.28
CA THR A 71 -5.38 -6.40 14.75
C THR A 71 -5.90 -7.77 15.23
N GLN A 72 -6.99 -7.79 16.00
CA GLN A 72 -7.61 -9.06 16.43
C GLN A 72 -8.18 -9.87 15.27
N PHE A 73 -8.69 -9.20 14.24
CA PHE A 73 -9.16 -9.87 13.03
C PHE A 73 -8.00 -10.52 12.27
N LEU A 74 -6.90 -9.80 12.06
CA LEU A 74 -5.70 -10.32 11.40
C LEU A 74 -5.10 -11.50 12.18
N GLU A 75 -5.05 -11.42 13.51
CA GLU A 75 -4.63 -12.53 14.37
C GLU A 75 -5.54 -13.76 14.22
N ALA A 76 -6.87 -13.56 14.23
CA ALA A 76 -7.84 -14.66 14.11
C ALA A 76 -7.77 -15.36 12.75
N GLU A 77 -7.51 -14.60 11.67
CA GLU A 77 -7.32 -15.12 10.31
C GLU A 77 -5.89 -15.63 10.06
N ASN A 78 -5.01 -15.62 11.07
CA ASN A 78 -3.59 -16.01 10.97
C ASN A 78 -2.82 -15.27 9.87
N ILE A 79 -3.10 -13.98 9.70
CA ILE A 79 -2.45 -13.16 8.67
C ILE A 79 -1.07 -12.69 9.17
N PRO A 80 0.03 -13.05 8.48
CA PRO A 80 1.35 -12.58 8.86
C PRO A 80 1.52 -11.11 8.47
N VAL A 81 1.67 -10.24 9.48
CA VAL A 81 1.87 -8.79 9.30
C VAL A 81 3.36 -8.46 9.42
N LEU A 82 3.88 -7.72 8.46
CA LEU A 82 5.24 -7.19 8.50
C LEU A 82 5.31 -6.06 9.55
N ALA A 83 6.19 -6.22 10.55
CA ALA A 83 6.42 -5.20 11.55
C ALA A 83 6.96 -3.91 10.91
N TRP A 84 6.15 -2.85 10.91
CA TRP A 84 6.51 -1.56 10.34
C TRP A 84 6.78 -0.52 11.43
N PRO A 85 7.93 0.18 11.39
CA PRO A 85 8.26 1.20 12.37
C PRO A 85 7.35 2.42 12.26
N ALA A 86 7.05 3.02 13.42
CA ALA A 86 6.25 4.23 13.50
C ALA A 86 6.98 5.41 12.82
N TYR A 87 6.21 6.30 12.17
CA TYR A 87 6.71 7.53 11.54
C TYR A 87 7.69 7.34 10.38
N SER A 88 7.61 6.22 9.65
CA SER A 88 8.38 6.00 8.41
C SER A 88 7.49 5.76 7.20
N PRO A 89 6.56 6.68 6.85
CA PRO A 89 5.76 6.57 5.62
C PRO A 89 6.67 6.53 4.39
N ASP A 90 7.71 7.38 4.36
CA ASP A 90 8.70 7.50 3.28
C ASP A 90 9.41 6.17 2.92
N MET A 91 9.39 5.21 3.84
CA MET A 91 10.03 3.91 3.64
C MET A 91 9.14 2.90 2.94
N SER A 92 7.84 3.14 2.85
CA SER A 92 6.88 2.19 2.31
C SER A 92 6.98 2.24 0.78
N PRO A 93 7.28 1.11 0.10
CA PRO A 93 7.36 1.07 -1.36
C PRO A 93 6.12 1.62 -2.05
N ILE A 94 4.95 1.44 -1.42
CA ILE A 94 3.68 1.89 -1.97
C ILE A 94 3.58 3.42 -2.02
N GLU A 95 4.18 4.15 -1.07
CA GLU A 95 4.22 5.63 -1.12
C GLU A 95 4.98 6.10 -2.35
N HIS A 96 6.07 5.42 -2.72
CA HIS A 96 6.81 5.76 -3.93
C HIS A 96 6.04 5.41 -5.22
N VAL A 97 5.18 4.39 -5.19
CA VAL A 97 4.25 4.11 -6.30
C VAL A 97 3.19 5.21 -6.39
N TRP A 98 2.67 5.68 -5.26
CA TRP A 98 1.71 6.78 -5.21
C TRP A 98 2.32 8.10 -5.70
N ASP A 99 3.57 8.40 -5.33
CA ASP A 99 4.28 9.58 -5.82
C ASP A 99 4.47 9.55 -7.35
N ALA A 100 4.82 8.38 -7.90
CA ALA A 100 4.92 8.19 -9.34
C ALA A 100 3.55 8.38 -10.03
N LEU A 101 2.49 7.83 -9.44
CA LEU A 101 1.13 7.97 -9.95
C LEU A 101 0.65 9.43 -9.91
N ASP A 102 0.89 10.15 -8.80
CA ASP A 102 0.55 11.57 -8.67
C ASP A 102 1.29 12.40 -9.72
N CYS A 103 2.57 12.11 -9.94
CA CYS A 103 3.37 12.76 -10.98
C CYS A 103 2.78 12.51 -12.38
N HIS A 104 2.39 11.27 -12.70
CA HIS A 104 1.76 10.93 -13.98
C HIS A 104 0.44 11.67 -14.17
N ILE A 105 -0.44 11.64 -13.16
CA ILE A 105 -1.75 12.30 -13.19
C ILE A 105 -1.61 13.81 -13.41
N ARG A 106 -0.65 14.46 -12.74
CA ARG A 106 -0.37 15.90 -12.92
C ARG A 106 0.12 16.27 -14.32
N GLN A 107 0.74 15.33 -15.04
CA GLN A 107 1.24 15.54 -16.40
C GLN A 107 0.16 15.29 -17.47
N ARG A 108 -1.01 14.75 -17.10
CA ARG A 108 -2.08 14.46 -18.06
C ARG A 108 -2.68 15.73 -18.66
N VAL A 109 -3.02 15.63 -19.94
CA VAL A 109 -3.73 16.67 -20.68
C VAL A 109 -4.93 16.02 -21.39
N PRO A 110 -6.18 16.37 -21.04
CA PRO A 110 -6.55 17.33 -20.00
C PRO A 110 -6.32 16.78 -18.58
N VAL A 111 -6.09 17.69 -17.62
CA VAL A 111 -6.05 17.34 -16.20
C VAL A 111 -7.45 16.92 -15.75
N PRO A 112 -7.59 15.83 -14.97
CA PRO A 112 -8.89 15.43 -14.42
C PRO A 112 -9.54 16.55 -13.60
N VAL A 113 -10.79 16.91 -13.91
CA VAL A 113 -11.51 18.00 -13.23
C VAL A 113 -12.63 17.53 -12.31
N ASN A 114 -12.93 16.22 -12.28
CA ASN A 114 -13.91 15.63 -11.37
C ASN A 114 -13.46 14.24 -10.91
N ILE A 115 -14.17 13.70 -9.91
CA ILE A 115 -13.85 12.41 -9.27
C ILE A 115 -13.87 11.27 -10.28
N GLN A 116 -14.84 11.24 -11.20
CA GLN A 116 -14.93 10.18 -12.21
C GLN A 116 -13.71 10.19 -13.13
N GLN A 117 -13.35 11.37 -13.65
CA GLN A 117 -12.15 11.54 -14.47
C GLN A 117 -10.88 11.20 -13.71
N LEU A 118 -10.80 11.54 -12.42
CA LEU A 118 -9.65 11.19 -11.59
C LEU A 118 -9.54 9.68 -11.38
N ARG A 119 -10.65 8.98 -11.15
CA ARG A 119 -10.68 7.51 -11.03
C ARG A 119 -10.19 6.84 -12.31
N THR A 120 -10.76 7.21 -13.44
CA THR A 120 -10.32 6.70 -14.75
C THR A 120 -8.84 7.01 -14.98
N ALA A 121 -8.39 8.21 -14.62
CA ALA A 121 -7.00 8.57 -14.77
C ALA A 121 -6.07 7.73 -13.90
N ILE A 122 -6.46 7.44 -12.65
CA ILE A 122 -5.73 6.56 -11.74
C ILE A 122 -5.65 5.15 -12.32
N GLU A 123 -6.77 4.57 -12.79
CA GLU A 123 -6.79 3.22 -13.36
C GLU A 123 -5.89 3.10 -14.59
N GLU A 124 -5.98 4.05 -15.52
CA GLU A 124 -5.15 4.06 -16.72
C GLU A 124 -3.67 4.25 -16.39
N GLU A 125 -3.32 5.23 -15.55
CA GLU A 125 -1.92 5.46 -15.19
C GLU A 125 -1.35 4.32 -14.36
N TRP A 126 -2.16 3.68 -13.52
CA TRP A 126 -1.75 2.50 -12.77
C TRP A 126 -1.27 1.38 -13.70
N THR A 127 -2.02 1.10 -14.78
CA THR A 127 -1.62 0.11 -15.79
C THR A 127 -0.40 0.54 -16.61
N ASN A 128 -0.13 1.84 -16.68
CA ASN A 128 1.02 2.40 -17.38
C ASN A 128 2.30 2.42 -16.52
N ILE A 129 2.22 2.21 -15.20
CA ILE A 129 3.41 2.10 -14.35
C ILE A 129 4.18 0.85 -14.78
N PRO A 130 5.43 0.98 -15.26
CA PRO A 130 6.19 -0.19 -15.68
C PRO A 130 6.40 -1.14 -14.50
N GLN A 131 6.15 -2.43 -14.70
CA GLN A 131 6.42 -3.45 -13.67
C GLN A 131 7.87 -3.39 -13.16
N ALA A 132 8.82 -2.97 -14.01
CA ALA A 132 10.19 -2.72 -13.62
C ALA A 132 10.33 -1.68 -12.49
N THR A 133 9.50 -0.64 -12.48
CA THR A 133 9.44 0.37 -11.40
C THR A 133 9.01 -0.27 -10.09
N ILE A 134 7.93 -1.06 -10.11
CA ILE A 134 7.42 -1.78 -8.94
C ILE A 134 8.48 -2.76 -8.43
N ASN A 135 9.08 -3.56 -9.32
CA ASN A 135 10.13 -4.52 -8.96
C ASN A 135 11.36 -3.82 -8.37
N ASN A 136 11.76 -2.66 -8.90
CA ASN A 136 12.87 -1.88 -8.36
C ASN A 136 12.57 -1.37 -6.94
N LEU A 137 11.33 -0.96 -6.67
CA LEU A 137 10.89 -0.53 -5.33
C LEU A 137 10.92 -1.71 -4.35
N ILE A 138 10.37 -2.86 -4.73
CA ILE A 138 10.41 -4.10 -3.93
C ILE A 138 11.86 -4.52 -3.67
N ASN A 139 12.70 -4.58 -4.71
CA ASN A 139 14.12 -4.95 -4.57
C ASN A 139 14.92 -3.94 -3.72
N SER A 140 14.48 -2.69 -3.66
CA SER A 140 15.11 -1.67 -2.80
C SER A 140 14.80 -1.86 -1.32
N MET A 141 13.78 -2.65 -0.96
CA MET A 141 13.31 -2.79 0.43
C MET A 141 14.37 -3.30 1.39
N GLY A 142 15.16 -4.29 0.98
CA GLY A 142 16.26 -4.75 1.81
C GLY A 142 17.24 -3.63 2.18
N LYS A 143 17.53 -2.73 1.23
CA LYS A 143 18.42 -1.57 1.45
C LYS A 143 17.75 -0.50 2.31
N ARG A 144 16.45 -0.25 2.10
CA ARG A 144 15.63 0.68 2.90
C ARG A 144 15.56 0.26 4.36
N CYS A 145 15.20 -1.00 4.64
CA CYS A 145 15.15 -1.53 6.00
C CYS A 145 16.51 -1.42 6.71
N VAL A 146 17.61 -1.68 6.01
CA VAL A 146 18.96 -1.50 6.56
C VAL A 146 19.25 -0.03 6.86
N ALA A 147 18.88 0.88 5.96
CA ALA A 147 19.07 2.32 6.16
C ALA A 147 18.26 2.82 7.36
N LEU A 148 17.00 2.42 7.49
CA LEU A 148 16.15 2.81 8.61
C LEU A 148 16.67 2.28 9.94
N ARG A 149 17.10 1.01 9.97
CA ARG A 149 17.73 0.42 11.16
C ARG A 149 18.99 1.20 11.56
N LYS A 150 19.81 1.62 10.60
CA LYS A 150 20.99 2.47 10.87
C LYS A 150 20.61 3.86 11.38
N ALA A 151 19.48 4.39 10.93
CA ALA A 151 18.97 5.69 11.35
C ALA A 151 18.17 5.65 12.66
N ASN A 152 18.02 4.49 13.32
CA ASN A 152 17.13 4.28 14.47
C ASN A 152 15.70 4.83 14.25
N GLY A 153 15.16 4.65 13.04
CA GLY A 153 13.84 5.18 12.68
C GLY A 153 13.83 6.65 12.26
N GLY A 154 14.99 7.32 12.21
CA GLY A 154 15.13 8.69 11.70
C GLY A 154 15.10 8.79 10.17
N HIS A 155 15.18 10.04 9.68
CA HIS A 155 15.12 10.37 8.25
C HIS A 155 16.20 9.62 7.45
N THR A 156 15.82 9.08 6.29
CA THR A 156 16.76 8.42 5.37
C THR A 156 16.81 9.17 4.03
N ARG A 157 17.65 8.73 3.09
CA ARG A 157 17.72 9.34 1.74
C ARG A 157 16.57 8.90 0.81
N TYR A 158 15.74 7.97 1.28
CA TYR A 158 14.62 7.39 0.57
C TYR A 158 13.34 8.11 0.96
#